data_AF-A0A349HDX3-F1
#
_entry.id   AF-A0A349HDX3-F1
#
_cell.length_a   1.000
_cell.length_b   1.000
_cell.length_c   1.000
_cell.angle_alpha   90.00
_cell.angle_beta   90.00
_cell.angle_gamma   90.00
#
_symmetry.space_group_name_H-M   'P 1'
#
loop_
_entity.id
_entity.type
_entity.pdbx_description
1 polymer ?
#
loop_
_entity_poly.entity_id
_entity_poly.type
_entity_poly.pdbx_seq_one_letter_code
_entity_poly.pdbx_strand_id
1 'polypeptide(L)'
;MAAKKFYLELLGADGKGVAGVTVEASGCSELSTSPMGTALFLTEEPVVAVKVEGKEVFKAPVEALPDRLVLVQDGGGWKQK
;
A
#
# COMPACT_ATOMS: atom_id res chain seq x y z
N MET A 1 0.64 2.96 -21.57
CA MET A 1 1.53 2.51 -20.48
C MET A 1 1.10 1.11 -20.09
N ALA A 2 2.02 0.23 -19.66
CA ALA A 2 1.64 -1.11 -19.22
C ALA A 2 1.24 -1.07 -17.73
N ALA A 3 0.21 -1.80 -17.34
CA ALA A 3 -0.21 -1.88 -15.95
C ALA A 3 0.89 -2.43 -15.04
N LYS A 4 1.15 -1.75 -13.92
CA LYS A 4 2.07 -2.19 -12.88
C LYS A 4 1.30 -2.89 -11.78
N LYS A 5 1.66 -4.14 -11.54
CA LYS A 5 1.20 -4.94 -10.40
C LYS A 5 2.12 -4.71 -9.20
N PHE A 6 1.56 -4.50 -8.01
CA PHE A 6 2.34 -4.48 -6.76
C PHE A 6 1.51 -4.97 -5.57
N TYR A 7 2.20 -5.51 -4.57
CA TYR A 7 1.63 -5.88 -3.28
C TYR A 7 1.86 -4.77 -2.26
N LEU A 8 0.82 -4.41 -1.52
CA LEU A 8 0.93 -3.61 -0.30
C LEU A 8 0.90 -4.56 0.89
N GLU A 9 1.89 -4.46 1.77
CA GLU A 9 1.99 -5.24 3.01
C GLU A 9 2.02 -4.28 4.20
N LEU A 10 1.02 -4.37 5.08
CA LEU A 10 0.91 -3.58 6.30
C LEU A 10 1.29 -4.45 7.50
N LEU A 11 2.35 -4.05 8.18
CA LEU A 11 2.86 -4.73 9.36
C LEU A 11 2.67 -3.88 10.61
N GLY A 12 2.27 -4.50 11.72
CA GLY A 12 2.26 -3.89 13.04
C GLY A 12 3.68 -3.69 13.58
N ALA A 13 3.79 -3.03 14.72
CA ALA A 13 5.07 -2.84 15.41
C ALA A 13 5.74 -4.17 15.83
N ASP A 14 4.95 -5.24 15.95
CA ASP A 14 5.42 -6.61 16.22
C ASP A 14 5.84 -7.37 14.96
N GLY A 15 5.78 -6.73 13.79
CA GLY A 15 6.13 -7.31 12.50
C GLY A 15 5.07 -8.23 11.90
N LYS A 16 3.87 -8.32 12.48
CA LYS A 16 2.77 -9.14 11.95
C LYS A 16 1.85 -8.36 11.04
N GLY A 17 1.21 -9.03 10.11
CA GLY A 17 0.23 -8.43 9.21
C GLY A 17 -0.97 -7.81 9.94
N VAL A 18 -1.35 -6.59 9.56
CA VAL A 18 -2.52 -5.88 10.10
C VAL A 18 -3.71 -6.02 9.15
N ALA A 19 -4.67 -6.84 9.55
CA ALA A 19 -5.85 -7.17 8.76
C ALA A 19 -6.95 -6.09 8.80
N GLY A 20 -7.79 -6.06 7.77
CA GLY A 20 -8.99 -5.22 7.75
C GLY A 20 -8.75 -3.73 7.53
N VAL A 21 -7.51 -3.31 7.27
CA VAL A 21 -7.15 -1.91 7.11
C VAL A 21 -7.57 -1.43 5.73
N THR A 22 -8.25 -0.29 5.69
CA THR A 22 -8.67 0.37 4.47
C THR A 22 -7.47 0.96 3.72
N VAL A 23 -7.32 0.61 2.43
CA VAL A 23 -6.20 1.02 1.59
C VAL A 23 -6.67 1.41 0.19
N GLU A 24 -6.03 2.42 -0.38
CA GLU A 24 -6.32 2.94 -1.72
C GLU A 24 -5.00 3.16 -2.47
N ALA A 25 -4.98 2.86 -3.77
CA ALA A 25 -3.90 3.22 -4.67
C ALA A 25 -4.45 4.02 -5.84
N SER A 26 -3.66 4.95 -6.41
CA SER A 26 -4.07 5.75 -7.57
C SER A 26 -4.57 4.87 -8.72
N GLY A 27 -5.75 5.21 -9.26
CA GLY A 27 -6.40 4.47 -10.33
C GLY A 27 -7.09 3.16 -9.89
N CYS A 28 -7.15 2.87 -8.59
CA CYS A 28 -7.81 1.69 -8.05
C CYS A 28 -8.93 2.09 -7.07
N SER A 29 -9.92 1.20 -6.92
CA SER A 29 -10.90 1.31 -5.83
C SER A 29 -10.25 1.05 -4.47
N GLU A 30 -10.89 1.56 -3.42
CA GLU A 30 -10.56 1.24 -2.05
C GLU A 30 -10.74 -0.27 -1.78
N LEU A 31 -9.79 -0.86 -1.05
CA LEU A 31 -9.78 -2.26 -0.63
C LEU A 31 -9.56 -2.33 0.88
N SER A 32 -9.85 -3.49 1.46
CA SER A 32 -9.46 -3.83 2.83
C SER A 32 -8.35 -4.88 2.80
N THR A 33 -7.35 -4.77 3.68
CA THR A 33 -6.25 -5.74 3.74
C THR A 33 -6.75 -7.13 4.14
N SER A 34 -6.11 -8.15 3.56
CA SER A 34 -6.36 -9.56 3.89
C SER A 34 -6.06 -9.87 5.37
N PRO A 35 -6.42 -11.06 5.89
CA PRO A 35 -6.02 -11.51 7.22
C PRO A 35 -4.51 -11.48 7.48
N MET A 36 -3.68 -11.50 6.42
CA MET A 36 -2.22 -11.43 6.50
C MET A 36 -1.69 -10.00 6.35
N GLY A 37 -2.57 -8.99 6.35
CA GLY A 37 -2.20 -7.57 6.20
C GLY A 37 -1.80 -7.17 4.79
N THR A 38 -2.25 -7.90 3.77
CA THR A 38 -1.84 -7.65 2.38
C THR A 38 -2.98 -7.16 1.49
N ALA A 39 -2.69 -6.29 0.54
CA ALA A 39 -3.56 -5.97 -0.59
C ALA A 39 -2.78 -6.07 -1.91
N LEU A 40 -3.48 -6.35 -3.00
CA LEU A 40 -2.89 -6.43 -4.33
C LEU A 40 -3.52 -5.38 -5.23
N PHE A 41 -2.67 -4.58 -5.88
CA PHE A 41 -3.10 -3.53 -6.79
C PHE A 41 -2.52 -3.74 -8.18
N LEU A 42 -3.27 -3.28 -9.18
CA LEU A 42 -2.88 -3.19 -10.58
C LEU A 42 -3.25 -1.80 -11.06
N THR A 43 -2.25 -0.97 -11.36
CA THR A 43 -2.45 0.44 -11.73
C THR A 43 -1.75 0.78 -13.05
N GLU A 44 -2.35 1.67 -13.83
CA GLU A 44 -1.79 2.21 -15.07
C GLU A 44 -1.37 3.68 -14.94
N GLU A 45 -1.48 4.23 -13.71
CA GLU A 45 -1.19 5.63 -13.44
C GLU A 45 0.32 5.93 -13.53
N PRO A 46 0.71 7.09 -14.10
CA PRO A 46 2.13 7.46 -14.21
C PRO A 46 2.77 7.76 -12.85
N VAL A 47 1.97 8.22 -11.89
CA VAL A 47 2.37 8.48 -10.49
C VAL A 47 1.38 7.75 -9.59
N VAL A 48 1.92 6.93 -8.68
CA VAL A 48 1.13 6.13 -7.76
C VAL A 48 1.25 6.73 -6.36
N ALA A 49 0.12 7.18 -5.82
CA ALA A 49 -0.04 7.47 -4.41
C ALA A 49 -0.78 6.32 -3.73
N VAL A 50 -0.31 5.93 -2.55
CA VAL A 50 -0.98 4.95 -1.69
C VAL A 50 -1.49 5.67 -0.44
N LYS A 51 -2.76 5.44 -0.12
CA LYS A 51 -3.37 5.89 1.12
C LYS A 51 -3.72 4.70 2.00
N VAL A 52 -3.55 4.89 3.30
CA VAL A 52 -4.00 3.97 4.33
C VAL A 52 -4.92 4.75 5.25
N GLU A 53 -6.15 4.25 5.44
CA GLU A 53 -7.20 4.90 6.23
C GLU A 53 -7.44 6.37 5.81
N GLY A 54 -7.43 6.61 4.50
CA GLY A 54 -7.63 7.94 3.90
C GLY A 54 -6.42 8.88 3.95
N LYS A 55 -5.30 8.47 4.58
CA LYS A 55 -4.07 9.27 4.67
C LYS A 55 -3.02 8.80 3.66
N GLU A 56 -2.48 9.72 2.85
CA GLU A 56 -1.36 9.42 1.96
C GLU A 56 -0.10 9.05 2.77
N VAL A 57 0.49 7.90 2.43
CA VAL A 57 1.66 7.33 3.13
C VAL A 57 2.83 7.05 2.18
N PHE A 58 2.57 7.03 0.87
CA PHE A 58 3.57 6.80 -0.16
C PHE A 58 3.14 7.50 -1.45
N LYS A 59 4.12 8.05 -2.18
CA LYS A 59 3.92 8.61 -3.51
C LYS A 59 5.20 8.54 -4.33
N ALA A 60 5.13 7.92 -5.52
CA ALA A 60 6.27 7.84 -6.43
C ALA A 60 5.82 7.67 -7.89
N PRO A 61 6.69 7.94 -8.87
CA PRO A 61 6.49 7.48 -10.25
C PRO A 61 6.31 5.95 -10.30
N VAL A 62 5.45 5.45 -11.19
CA VAL A 62 5.15 4.01 -11.32
C VAL A 62 6.39 3.15 -11.61
N GLU A 63 7.40 3.73 -12.26
CA GLU A 63 8.68 3.10 -12.57
C GLU A 63 9.54 2.86 -11.32
N ALA A 64 9.36 3.68 -10.27
CA ALA A 64 10.06 3.55 -8.99
C ALA A 64 9.26 2.74 -7.96
N LEU A 65 8.06 2.28 -8.31
CA LEU A 65 7.21 1.51 -7.42
C LEU A 65 7.76 0.08 -7.27
N PRO A 66 8.08 -0.37 -6.04
CA PRO A 66 8.54 -1.73 -5.82
C PRO A 66 7.40 -2.73 -6.09
N ASP A 67 7.75 -3.96 -6.46
CA ASP A 67 6.77 -5.04 -6.60
C ASP A 67 6.04 -5.37 -5.28
N ARG A 68 6.68 -5.02 -4.16
CA ARG A 68 6.14 -5.11 -2.81
C ARG A 68 6.48 -3.85 -2.03
N LEU A 69 5.46 -3.08 -1.67
CA LEU A 69 5.56 -1.93 -0.77
C LEU A 69 5.20 -2.39 0.64
N VAL A 70 6.17 -2.34 1.56
CA VAL A 70 6.00 -2.74 2.96
C VAL A 70 5.92 -1.50 3.83
N LEU A 71 4.81 -1.37 4.57
CA LEU A 71 4.62 -0.30 5.55
C LEU A 71 4.52 -0.89 6.95
N VAL A 72 5.24 -0.32 7.90
CA VAL A 72 5.23 -0.70 9.31
C VAL A 72 4.55 0.40 10.13
N GLN A 73 3.70 0.00 11.06
CA GLN A 73 3.01 0.91 11.96
C GLN A 73 4.02 1.57 12.92
N ASP A 74 4.00 2.91 12.99
CA ASP A 74 4.87 3.70 13.85
C ASP A 74 4.08 4.82 14.52
N GLY A 75 3.88 4.73 15.84
CA GLY A 75 3.34 5.82 16.66
C GLY A 75 2.00 6.42 16.22
N GLY A 76 1.14 5.65 15.55
CA GLY A 76 -0.14 6.13 15.00
C GLY A 76 -0.12 6.48 13.51
N GLY A 77 0.97 6.21 12.80
CA GLY A 77 1.07 6.30 11.36
C GLY A 77 1.73 5.07 10.73
N TRP A 78 2.11 5.19 9.46
CA TRP A 78 2.75 4.14 8.67
C TRP A 78 4.05 4.68 8.09
N LYS A 79 5.12 3.89 8.17
CA LYS A 79 6.41 4.20 7.54
C LYS A 79 6.82 3.09 6.60
N GLN A 80 7.39 3.45 5.46
CA GLN A 80 7.99 2.49 4.56
C GLN A 80 9.21 1.84 5.22
N LYS A 81 9.29 0.51 5.11
CA LYS A 81 10.44 -0.29 5.56
C LYS A 81 11.47 -0.47 4.44
#